data_AF-A0A523PXW1-F1
#
_entry.id   AF-A0A523PXW1-F1
#
_cell.length_a   1.000
_cell.length_b   1.000
_cell.length_c   1.000
_cell.angle_alpha   90.00
_cell.angle_beta   90.00
_cell.angle_gamma   90.00
#
_symmetry.space_group_name_H-M   'P 1'
#
loop_
_entity.id
_entity.type
_entity.pdbx_description
1 polymer ?
#
loop_
_entity_poly.entity_id
_entity_poly.type
_entity_poly.pdbx_seq_one_letter_code
_entity_poly.pdbx_strand_id
1 'polypeptide(L)'
;MKYTKNILLLLFAFSSQFSKGQSNKEILDLLKEKGIVTQSEIDSIQKEKNTENTANSQKEKDNKDKTLTVDLQIKNRAEYRNGYRNLPNGDSQPTGFVNQRTRITAKYEHAGLMDAVVSIQDARVWGSHDPAGLGGTIQLILNKINYKSSYFYY
;
A
#
# COMPACT_ATOMS: atom_id res chain seq x y z
N MET A 1 26.85 -10.68 15.05
CA MET A 1 26.82 -9.23 15.37
C MET A 1 26.95 -8.34 14.12
N LYS A 2 26.22 -8.64 13.02
CA LYS A 2 26.34 -7.93 11.72
C LYS A 2 25.09 -7.12 11.32
N TYR A 3 23.97 -7.29 12.03
CA TYR A 3 22.68 -6.64 11.69
C TYR A 3 22.44 -5.32 12.41
N THR A 4 23.18 -5.03 13.48
CA THR A 4 23.04 -3.80 14.28
C THR A 4 23.49 -2.55 13.52
N LYS A 5 24.49 -2.68 12.62
CA LYS A 5 24.95 -1.57 11.77
C LYS A 5 23.92 -1.17 10.70
N ASN A 6 23.15 -2.12 10.17
CA ASN A 6 22.14 -1.84 9.14
C ASN A 6 20.86 -1.21 9.72
N ILE A 7 20.51 -1.56 10.97
CA ILE A 7 19.37 -0.96 11.68
C ILE A 7 19.66 0.50 12.05
N LEU A 8 20.91 0.82 12.43
CA LEU A 8 21.32 2.20 12.73
C LEU A 8 21.29 3.10 11.49
N LEU A 9 21.63 2.56 10.31
CA LEU A 9 21.58 3.29 9.04
C LEU A 9 20.14 3.62 8.60
N LEU A 10 19.18 2.75 8.92
CA LEU A 10 17.77 2.96 8.59
C LEU A 10 17.10 4.03 9.48
N LEU A 11 17.57 4.19 10.71
CA LEU A 11 17.08 5.20 11.66
C LEU A 11 17.61 6.61 11.35
N PHE A 12 18.82 6.72 10.79
CA PHE A 12 19.41 8.02 10.44
C PHE A 12 18.79 8.65 9.17
N ALA A 13 18.17 7.85 8.31
CA ALA A 13 17.47 8.35 7.12
C ALA A 13 16.13 9.04 7.43
N PHE A 14 15.60 8.89 8.65
CA PHE A 14 14.28 9.41 9.04
C PHE A 14 14.31 10.80 9.71
N SER A 15 15.50 11.33 10.07
CA SER A 15 15.61 12.60 10.82
C SER A 15 15.95 13.83 9.99
N SER A 16 16.10 13.73 8.66
CA SER A 16 16.52 14.85 7.80
C SER A 16 15.37 15.74 7.27
N GLN A 17 14.12 15.51 7.66
CA GLN A 17 12.97 16.21 7.05
C GLN A 17 12.49 17.50 7.74
N PHE A 18 13.23 18.07 8.71
CA PHE A 18 12.78 19.32 9.36
C PHE A 18 13.86 20.39 9.47
N SER A 19 14.23 20.98 8.34
CA SER A 19 14.69 22.37 8.28
C SER A 19 13.58 23.21 7.65
N LYS A 20 12.93 24.06 8.46
CA LYS A 20 11.98 25.07 7.98
C LYS A 20 12.79 26.12 7.20
N GLY A 21 12.73 26.04 5.87
CA GLY A 21 13.35 27.02 4.97
C GLY A 21 12.68 28.40 5.08
N GLN A 22 13.48 29.45 4.92
CA GLN A 22 13.01 30.83 4.74
C GLN A 22 11.85 30.90 3.75
N SER A 23 10.84 31.69 4.06
CA SER A 23 9.66 31.83 3.23
C SER A 23 10.06 32.48 1.89
N ASN A 24 9.68 31.87 0.76
CA ASN A 24 9.89 32.44 -0.58
C ASN A 24 9.34 33.88 -0.71
N LYS A 25 8.38 34.27 0.14
CA LYS A 25 7.84 35.63 0.21
C LYS A 25 8.86 36.63 0.79
N GLU A 26 9.61 36.24 1.81
CA GLU A 26 10.64 37.09 2.44
C GLU A 26 11.78 37.38 1.46
N ILE A 27 12.12 36.42 0.59
CA ILE A 27 13.14 36.61 -0.45
C ILE A 27 12.64 37.59 -1.53
N LEU A 28 11.37 37.48 -1.95
CA LEU A 28 10.79 38.37 -2.96
C LEU A 28 10.66 39.81 -2.43
N ASP A 29 10.28 39.97 -1.16
CA ASP A 29 10.20 41.28 -0.51
C ASP A 29 11.59 41.93 -0.39
N LEU A 30 12.62 41.14 -0.06
CA LEU A 30 14.01 41.60 0.01
C LEU A 30 14.59 41.96 -1.38
N LEU A 31 14.20 41.22 -2.43
CA LEU A 31 14.59 41.53 -3.82
C LEU A 31 13.90 42.80 -4.35
N LYS A 32 12.65 43.04 -3.94
CA LYS A 32 11.92 44.29 -4.19
C LYS A 32 12.57 45.46 -3.46
N GLU A 33 12.90 45.29 -2.19
CA GLU A 33 13.57 46.31 -1.36
C GLU A 33 14.93 46.72 -1.94
N LYS A 34 15.69 45.76 -2.49
CA LYS A 34 16.97 46.01 -3.16
C LYS A 34 16.86 46.57 -4.59
N GLY A 35 15.64 46.78 -5.10
CA GLY A 35 15.40 47.32 -6.45
C GLY A 35 15.80 46.37 -7.59
N ILE A 36 15.98 45.08 -7.30
CA ILE A 36 16.41 44.07 -8.28
C ILE A 36 15.21 43.58 -9.11
N VAL A 37 14.00 43.62 -8.54
CA VAL A 37 12.77 43.15 -9.18
C VAL A 37 11.65 44.16 -8.95
N THR A 38 10.86 44.43 -9.98
CA THR A 38 9.70 45.34 -9.93
C THR A 38 8.44 44.65 -9.42
N GLN A 39 7.48 45.42 -8.89
CA GLN A 39 6.19 44.87 -8.43
C GLN A 39 5.44 44.14 -9.55
N SER A 40 5.50 44.65 -10.78
CA SER A 40 4.86 44.03 -11.96
C SER A 40 5.46 42.67 -12.31
N GLU A 41 6.76 42.49 -12.10
CA GLU A 41 7.45 41.22 -12.33
C GLU A 41 7.10 40.21 -11.22
N ILE A 42 7.04 40.65 -9.96
CA ILE A 42 6.59 39.82 -8.83
C ILE A 42 5.16 39.34 -9.08
N ASP A 43 4.26 40.23 -9.49
CA ASP A 43 2.85 39.91 -9.76
C ASP A 43 2.71 38.89 -10.90
N SER A 44 3.55 39.00 -11.93
CA SER A 44 3.59 38.05 -13.06
C SER A 44 4.09 36.68 -12.63
N ILE A 45 5.18 36.61 -11.85
CA ILE A 45 5.74 35.36 -11.31
C ILE A 45 4.73 34.65 -10.40
N GLN A 46 3.98 35.41 -9.58
CA GLN A 46 2.93 34.84 -8.73
C GLN A 46 1.77 34.30 -9.56
N LYS A 47 1.36 35.00 -10.62
CA LYS A 47 0.30 34.55 -11.53
C LYS A 47 0.67 33.26 -12.27
N GLU A 48 1.91 33.15 -12.74
CA GLU A 48 2.45 31.95 -13.38
C GLU A 48 2.49 30.77 -12.41
N LYS A 49 3.08 30.94 -11.21
CA LYS A 49 3.10 29.91 -10.17
C LYS A 49 1.70 29.47 -9.73
N ASN A 50 0.75 30.40 -9.63
CA ASN A 50 -0.63 30.07 -9.31
C ASN A 50 -1.32 29.29 -10.43
N THR A 51 -0.97 29.55 -11.69
CA THR A 51 -1.47 28.80 -12.85
C THR A 51 -0.92 27.38 -12.87
N GLU A 52 0.38 27.20 -12.61
CA GLU A 52 1.02 25.88 -12.47
C GLU A 52 0.48 25.10 -11.27
N ASN A 53 0.31 25.75 -10.11
CA ASN A 53 -0.26 25.14 -8.92
C ASN A 53 -1.72 24.71 -9.15
N THR A 54 -2.51 25.47 -9.93
CA THR A 54 -3.89 25.11 -10.27
C THR A 54 -3.94 23.88 -11.18
N ALA A 55 -3.07 23.83 -12.20
CA ALA A 55 -2.96 22.69 -13.11
C ALA A 55 -2.46 21.41 -12.41
N ASN A 56 -1.53 21.55 -11.46
CA ASN A 56 -1.03 20.44 -10.66
C ASN A 56 -2.07 19.97 -9.63
N SER A 57 -2.81 20.90 -9.01
CA SER A 57 -3.90 20.57 -8.08
C SER A 57 -5.05 19.81 -8.75
N GLN A 58 -5.34 20.07 -10.04
CA GLN A 58 -6.34 19.31 -10.80
C GLN A 58 -5.88 17.88 -11.11
N LYS A 59 -4.61 17.68 -11.50
CA LYS A 59 -4.03 16.34 -11.72
C LYS A 59 -3.93 15.52 -10.43
N GLU A 60 -3.71 16.18 -9.29
CA GLU A 60 -3.74 15.53 -7.97
C GLU A 60 -5.16 15.14 -7.56
N LYS A 61 -6.18 15.94 -7.88
CA LYS A 61 -7.59 15.58 -7.61
C LYS A 61 -8.05 14.38 -8.44
N ASP A 62 -7.72 14.32 -9.73
CA ASP A 62 -8.06 13.18 -10.60
C ASP A 62 -7.40 11.86 -10.15
N ASN A 63 -6.23 11.93 -9.50
CA ASN A 63 -5.57 10.77 -8.90
C ASN A 63 -6.06 10.46 -7.48
N LYS A 64 -6.49 11.47 -6.71
CA LYS A 64 -7.06 11.28 -5.37
C LYS A 64 -8.31 10.41 -5.40
N ASP A 65 -9.02 10.44 -6.53
CA ASP A 65 -10.24 9.69 -6.76
C ASP A 65 -9.99 8.23 -7.15
N LYS A 66 -8.74 7.79 -7.33
CA LYS A 66 -8.37 6.40 -7.67
C LYS A 66 -7.38 5.86 -6.66
N THR A 67 -7.80 4.88 -5.87
CA THR A 67 -6.95 4.23 -4.87
C THR A 67 -6.74 2.77 -5.23
N LEU A 68 -5.47 2.34 -5.32
CA LEU A 68 -5.07 0.94 -5.40
C LEU A 68 -4.39 0.56 -4.09
N THR A 69 -4.98 -0.37 -3.35
CA THR A 69 -4.38 -0.95 -2.13
C THR A 69 -4.00 -2.40 -2.37
N VAL A 70 -2.78 -2.77 -1.99
CA VAL A 70 -2.29 -4.15 -2.07
C VAL A 70 -1.93 -4.62 -0.66
N ASP A 71 -2.62 -5.67 -0.21
CA ASP A 71 -2.44 -6.28 1.10
C ASP A 71 -1.76 -7.66 0.94
N LEU A 72 -0.71 -7.90 1.73
CA LEU A 72 -0.06 -9.21 1.85
C LEU A 72 -0.29 -9.77 3.26
N GLN A 73 -0.82 -10.99 3.34
CA GLN A 73 -1.01 -11.72 4.59
C GLN A 73 -0.29 -13.07 4.54
N ILE A 74 0.56 -13.33 5.52
CA ILE A 74 1.21 -14.62 5.73
C ILE A 74 0.83 -15.12 7.12
N LYS A 75 0.33 -16.35 7.20
CA LYS A 75 -0.08 -17.00 8.45
C LYS A 75 0.51 -18.40 8.52
N ASN A 76 1.36 -18.62 9.51
CA ASN A 76 1.89 -19.94 9.83
C ASN A 76 1.30 -20.42 11.16
N ARG A 77 0.90 -21.69 11.23
CA ARG A 77 0.31 -22.30 12.42
C ARG A 77 0.90 -23.70 12.61
N ALA A 78 1.61 -23.90 13.70
CA ALA A 78 2.01 -25.23 14.14
C ALA A 78 0.85 -25.89 14.91
N GLU A 79 0.55 -27.13 14.58
CA GLU A 79 -0.46 -27.94 15.24
C GLU A 79 0.14 -29.29 15.64
N TYR A 80 -0.13 -29.70 16.88
CA TYR A 80 0.13 -31.05 17.35
C TYR A 80 -1.21 -31.69 17.70
N ARG A 81 -1.45 -32.90 17.20
CA ARG A 81 -2.71 -33.61 17.38
C ARG A 81 -2.42 -35.01 17.90
N ASN A 82 -3.07 -35.37 19.00
CA ASN A 82 -3.07 -36.73 19.52
C ASN A 82 -4.53 -37.21 19.54
N GLY A 83 -4.97 -37.75 18.41
CA GLY A 83 -6.39 -38.01 18.14
C GLY A 83 -7.09 -36.84 17.44
N TYR A 84 -7.97 -37.17 16.49
CA TYR A 84 -8.84 -36.21 15.81
C TYR A 84 -10.18 -36.88 15.50
N ARG A 85 -11.28 -36.31 15.99
CA ARG A 85 -12.69 -36.76 15.83
C ARG A 85 -13.06 -38.11 16.46
N ASN A 86 -12.13 -39.05 16.64
CA ASN A 86 -12.33 -40.34 17.31
C ASN A 86 -11.40 -40.46 18.53
N LEU A 87 -11.80 -41.31 19.49
CA LEU A 87 -10.96 -41.63 20.65
C LEU A 87 -9.71 -42.39 20.16
N PRO A 88 -8.49 -41.99 20.54
CA PRO A 88 -7.27 -42.71 20.16
C PRO A 88 -7.35 -44.15 20.66
N ASN A 89 -7.25 -45.11 19.76
CA ASN A 89 -6.97 -46.51 20.08
C ASN A 89 -5.48 -46.69 20.39
N GLY A 90 -5.10 -47.83 20.98
CA GLY A 90 -3.72 -48.07 21.45
C GLY A 90 -2.62 -47.91 20.39
N ASP A 91 -2.99 -48.02 19.11
CA ASP A 91 -2.05 -47.89 17.98
C ASP A 91 -2.04 -46.48 17.34
N SER A 92 -2.93 -45.57 17.77
CA SER A 92 -3.02 -44.23 17.20
C SER A 92 -1.78 -43.41 17.55
N GLN A 93 -0.98 -43.07 16.53
CA GLN A 93 0.20 -42.22 16.71
C GLN A 93 -0.19 -40.73 16.68
N PRO A 94 0.40 -39.91 17.57
CA PRO A 94 0.26 -38.47 17.48
C PRO A 94 0.95 -37.93 16.22
N THR A 95 0.46 -36.80 15.72
CA THR A 95 0.95 -36.20 14.49
C THR A 95 1.12 -34.68 14.64
N GLY A 96 2.13 -34.14 13.98
CA GLY A 96 2.47 -32.72 14.02
C GLY A 96 2.51 -32.14 12.62
N PHE A 97 1.95 -30.96 12.43
CA PHE A 97 1.88 -30.27 11.15
C PHE A 97 2.17 -28.78 11.28
N VAL A 98 2.76 -28.19 10.25
CA VAL A 98 2.85 -26.73 10.10
C VAL A 98 2.00 -26.32 8.91
N ASN A 99 0.92 -25.62 9.19
CA ASN A 99 0.02 -25.05 8.19
C ASN A 99 0.51 -23.66 7.79
N GLN A 100 0.61 -23.39 6.50
CA GLN A 100 0.92 -22.09 5.93
C GLN A 100 -0.23 -21.59 5.07
N ARG A 101 -0.54 -20.30 5.21
CA ARG A 101 -1.48 -19.59 4.34
C ARG A 101 -0.89 -18.25 3.94
N THR A 102 -0.73 -18.06 2.64
CA THR A 102 -0.38 -16.78 2.03
C THR A 102 -1.59 -16.24 1.29
N ARG A 103 -1.89 -14.95 1.44
CA ARG A 103 -2.94 -14.28 0.69
C ARG A 103 -2.43 -12.92 0.22
N ILE A 104 -2.59 -12.68 -1.07
CA ILE A 104 -2.41 -11.37 -1.68
C ILE A 104 -3.79 -10.85 -2.02
N THR A 105 -4.09 -9.60 -1.67
CA THR A 105 -5.36 -8.95 -1.99
C THR A 105 -5.09 -7.62 -2.66
N ALA A 106 -5.68 -7.41 -3.83
CA ALA A 106 -5.70 -6.13 -4.51
C ALA A 106 -7.09 -5.53 -4.40
N LYS A 107 -7.16 -4.27 -3.96
CA LYS A 107 -8.38 -3.47 -3.88
C LYS A 107 -8.21 -2.24 -4.75
N TYR A 108 -9.14 -2.04 -5.67
CA TYR A 108 -9.21 -0.88 -6.52
C TYR A 108 -10.51 -0.12 -6.23
N GLU A 109 -10.38 1.16 -5.93
CA GLU A 109 -11.48 2.06 -5.62
C GLU A 109 -11.38 3.28 -6.53
N HIS A 110 -12.48 3.62 -7.21
CA HIS A 110 -12.57 4.81 -8.02
C HIS A 110 -13.79 5.65 -7.60
N ALA A 111 -13.58 6.59 -6.66
CA ALA A 111 -14.52 7.62 -6.19
C ALA A 111 -16.03 7.28 -6.25
N GLY A 112 -16.40 6.06 -5.82
CA GLY A 112 -17.79 5.59 -5.80
C GLY A 112 -18.38 5.14 -7.15
N LEU A 113 -17.61 5.18 -8.24
CA LEU A 113 -17.96 4.62 -9.54
C LEU A 113 -17.67 3.12 -9.61
N MET A 114 -16.52 2.69 -9.06
CA MET A 114 -16.07 1.31 -9.11
C MET A 114 -15.34 0.90 -7.84
N ASP A 115 -15.76 -0.21 -7.26
CA ASP A 115 -15.04 -0.91 -6.20
C ASP A 115 -14.78 -2.35 -6.65
N ALA A 116 -13.52 -2.75 -6.75
CA ALA A 116 -13.13 -4.11 -7.10
C ALA A 116 -12.14 -4.68 -6.09
N VAL A 117 -12.42 -5.88 -5.58
CA VAL A 117 -11.53 -6.60 -4.66
C VAL A 117 -11.28 -8.01 -5.16
N VAL A 118 -10.01 -8.31 -5.42
CA VAL A 118 -9.55 -9.63 -5.87
C VAL A 118 -8.50 -10.14 -4.89
N SER A 119 -8.63 -11.39 -4.47
CA SER A 119 -7.63 -12.06 -3.63
C SER A 119 -7.16 -13.36 -4.26
N ILE A 120 -5.85 -13.60 -4.18
CA ILE A 120 -5.23 -14.89 -4.48
C ILE A 120 -4.74 -15.46 -3.16
N GLN A 121 -5.12 -16.70 -2.88
CA GLN A 121 -4.71 -17.41 -1.67
C GLN A 121 -4.01 -18.72 -2.03
N ASP A 122 -2.96 -19.03 -1.28
CA ASP A 122 -2.29 -20.32 -1.27
C ASP A 122 -2.31 -20.88 0.16
N ALA A 123 -2.76 -22.13 0.31
CA ALA A 123 -2.83 -22.83 1.60
C ALA A 123 -2.22 -24.23 1.49
N ARG A 124 -1.20 -24.49 2.31
CA ARG A 124 -0.39 -25.73 2.25
C ARG A 124 0.06 -26.19 3.63
N VAL A 125 0.29 -27.49 3.79
CA VAL A 125 0.97 -28.07 4.95
C VAL A 125 2.42 -28.34 4.57
N TRP A 126 3.38 -27.95 5.41
CA TRP A 126 4.79 -28.22 5.12
C TRP A 126 5.06 -29.72 5.03
N GLY A 127 5.79 -30.14 4.01
CA GLY A 127 6.11 -31.55 3.75
C GLY A 127 4.95 -32.39 3.18
N SER A 128 3.77 -31.82 2.98
CA SER A 128 2.63 -32.56 2.38
C SER A 128 2.70 -32.70 0.86
N HIS A 129 3.43 -31.80 0.19
CA HIS A 129 3.56 -31.77 -1.26
C HIS A 129 5.01 -31.46 -1.63
N ASP A 130 5.42 -31.90 -2.82
CA ASP A 130 6.70 -31.52 -3.41
C ASP A 130 6.81 -29.97 -3.47
N PRO A 131 7.87 -29.36 -2.90
CA PRO A 131 8.11 -27.92 -3.00
C PRO A 131 8.14 -27.38 -4.43
N ALA A 132 8.55 -28.21 -5.41
CA ALA A 132 8.54 -27.87 -6.83
C ALA A 132 7.20 -28.19 -7.52
N GLY A 133 6.30 -28.90 -6.84
CA GLY A 133 5.01 -29.31 -7.35
C GLY A 133 3.92 -28.25 -7.15
N LEU A 134 2.92 -28.26 -8.05
CA LEU A 134 1.71 -27.43 -7.94
C LEU A 134 0.65 -28.03 -7.00
N GLY A 135 1.01 -29.01 -6.16
CA GLY A 135 0.07 -29.77 -5.32
C GLY A 135 -0.63 -28.96 -4.21
N GLY A 136 -0.32 -27.68 -4.06
CA GLY A 136 -1.04 -26.78 -3.16
C GLY A 136 -2.42 -26.39 -3.67
N THR A 137 -3.27 -25.88 -2.77
CA THR A 137 -4.53 -25.27 -3.19
C THR A 137 -4.33 -23.77 -3.41
N ILE A 138 -4.33 -23.35 -4.67
CA ILE A 138 -4.45 -21.94 -5.05
C ILE A 138 -5.93 -21.61 -5.23
N GLN A 139 -6.40 -20.59 -4.52
CA GLN A 139 -7.78 -20.12 -4.57
C GLN A 139 -7.81 -18.69 -5.08
N LEU A 140 -8.63 -18.45 -6.10
CA LEU A 140 -9.04 -17.11 -6.51
C LEU A 140 -10.34 -16.77 -5.80
N ILE A 141 -10.35 -15.62 -5.13
CA ILE A 141 -11.51 -15.13 -4.38
C ILE A 141 -11.90 -13.77 -4.94
N LEU A 142 -13.13 -13.68 -5.44
CA LEU A 142 -13.77 -12.43 -5.84
C LEU A 142 -14.63 -11.97 -4.68
N ASN A 143 -14.25 -10.87 -4.03
CA ASN A 143 -14.93 -10.41 -2.82
C ASN A 143 -16.05 -9.42 -3.12
N LYS A 144 -15.81 -8.46 -4.02
CA LYS A 144 -16.75 -7.37 -4.34
C LYS A 144 -16.39 -6.77 -5.70
N ILE A 145 -17.38 -6.62 -6.57
CA ILE A 145 -17.29 -5.85 -7.81
C ILE A 145 -18.57 -5.02 -7.92
N ASN A 146 -18.48 -3.73 -7.63
CA ASN A 146 -19.61 -2.81 -7.77
C ASN A 146 -19.30 -1.79 -8.86
N TYR A 147 -20.30 -1.47 -9.66
CA TYR A 147 -20.27 -0.42 -10.67
C TYR A 147 -21.53 0.44 -10.52
N LYS A 148 -21.38 1.76 -10.52
CA LYS A 148 -22.52 2.68 -10.57
C LYS A 148 -22.80 3.04 -12.03
N SER A 149 -23.96 2.65 -12.55
CA SER A 149 -24.42 3.06 -13.87
C SER A 149 -25.13 4.42 -13.78
N SER A 150 -24.55 5.45 -14.37
CA SER A 150 -25.21 6.75 -14.53
C SER A 150 -26.11 6.73 -15.75
N TYR A 151 -27.36 6.28 -15.58
CA TYR A 151 -28.41 6.55 -16.56
C TYR A 151 -28.86 8.02 -16.42
N PHE A 152 -28.45 8.86 -17.36
CA PHE A 152 -29.01 10.19 -17.55
C PHE A 152 -30.42 10.03 -18.14
N TYR A 153 -31.44 10.45 -17.39
CA TYR A 153 -32.77 10.69 -17.95
C TYR A 153 -32.74 12.10 -18.59
N TYR A 154 -32.96 12.15 -19.90
CA TYR A 154 -33.22 13.38 -20.65
C TYR A 154 -34.65 13.86 -20.43
#